data_AF-A0A914EFN1-F1
#
_entry.id   AF-A0A914EFN1-F1
#
_cell.length_a   1.000
_cell.length_b   1.000
_cell.length_c   1.000
_cell.angle_alpha   90.00
_cell.angle_beta   90.00
_cell.angle_gamma   90.00
#
_symmetry.space_group_name_H-M   'P 1'
#
loop_
_entity.id
_entity.type
_entity.pdbx_description
1 polymer ?
#
loop_
_entity_poly.entity_id
_entity_poly.type
_entity_poly.pdbx_seq_one_letter_code
_entity_poly.pdbx_strand_id
1 'polypeptide(L)'
;MQLMLTQSSFYRNLDPTNQMELLAIVTNKQSSLDDMMKEIDEWYQKQPPQIQTAAKLYSQNLSQAINEMNAHSQQMQANLSPAAKAFLQQEDDEKDSNETPVEDSDEYDQRFQALPPNVQQELKQYDTEELQFVQQTLNKDLSNRSKRYIHF
;
A
#
# COMPACT_ATOMS: atom_id res chain seq x y z
N MET A 1 2.54 6.69 5.35
CA MET A 1 3.84 6.67 4.63
C MET A 1 5.03 6.16 5.45
N GLN A 2 5.29 6.68 6.67
CA GLN A 2 6.45 6.27 7.49
C GLN A 2 6.58 4.75 7.73
N LEU A 3 5.46 4.08 8.02
CA LEU A 3 5.40 2.62 8.21
C LEU A 3 5.71 1.83 6.92
N MET A 4 5.31 2.32 5.75
CA MET A 4 5.59 1.64 4.48
C MET A 4 7.04 1.85 4.02
N LEU A 5 7.63 3.02 4.27
CA LEU A 5 9.03 3.28 3.93
C LEU A 5 9.99 2.44 4.76
N THR A 6 9.85 2.45 6.09
CA THR A 6 10.77 1.75 7.01
C THR A 6 10.68 0.22 6.89
N GLN A 7 9.54 -0.29 6.42
CA GLN A 7 9.37 -1.70 6.11
C GLN A 7 9.87 -2.06 4.70
N SER A 8 10.19 -1.10 3.83
CA SER A 8 10.65 -1.40 2.48
C SER A 8 12.04 -2.04 2.46
N SER A 9 12.26 -2.97 1.53
CA SER A 9 13.57 -3.59 1.30
C SER A 9 14.58 -2.60 0.70
N PHE A 10 14.11 -1.54 0.04
CA PHE A 10 14.95 -0.45 -0.42
C PHE A 10 15.55 0.31 0.77
N TYR A 11 14.71 0.83 1.67
CA TYR A 11 15.15 1.59 2.83
C TYR A 11 16.12 0.78 3.71
N ARG A 12 15.81 -0.49 4.00
CA ARG A 12 16.67 -1.35 4.82
C ARG A 12 18.06 -1.63 4.22
N ASN A 13 18.20 -1.51 2.90
CA ASN A 13 19.46 -1.75 2.20
C ASN A 13 20.27 -0.46 1.96
N LEU A 14 19.73 0.71 2.33
CA LEU A 14 20.50 1.94 2.34
C LEU A 14 21.47 1.93 3.53
N ASP A 15 22.58 2.65 3.40
CA ASP A 15 23.43 2.93 4.55
C ASP A 15 22.68 3.82 5.59
N PRO A 16 23.12 3.83 6.86
CA PRO A 16 22.43 4.56 7.91
C PRO A 16 22.26 6.06 7.66
N THR A 17 23.20 6.70 6.94
CA THR A 17 23.11 8.13 6.61
C THR A 17 21.94 8.37 5.65
N ASN A 18 21.88 7.60 4.56
CA ASN A 18 20.79 7.67 3.59
C ASN A 18 19.43 7.27 4.18
N GLN A 19 19.40 6.33 5.13
CA GLN A 19 18.19 6.01 5.90
C GLN A 19 17.70 7.21 6.71
N MET A 20 18.60 7.86 7.46
CA MET A 20 18.24 9.03 8.27
C MET A 20 17.76 10.20 7.43
N GLU A 21 18.40 10.48 6.29
CA GLU A 21 18.00 11.57 5.38
C GLU A 21 16.59 11.34 4.84
N LEU A 22 16.29 10.14 4.32
CA LEU A 22 14.95 9.80 3.84
C LEU A 22 13.91 9.83 4.96
N LEU A 23 14.26 9.33 6.15
CA LEU A 23 13.35 9.33 7.29
C LEU A 23 13.00 10.77 7.71
N ALA A 24 13.98 11.68 7.72
CA ALA A 24 13.76 13.09 8.03
C ALA A 24 12.77 13.73 7.05
N ILE A 25 12.91 13.46 5.75
CA ILE A 25 11.99 13.96 4.72
C ILE A 25 10.56 13.43 4.97
N VAL A 26 10.37 12.12 5.15
CA VAL A 26 9.02 11.54 5.29
C VAL A 26 8.35 11.72 6.65
N THR A 27 9.09 12.21 7.64
CA THR A 27 8.55 12.50 8.99
C THR A 27 8.37 13.98 9.25
N ASN A 28 8.74 14.83 8.29
CA ASN A 28 8.55 16.26 8.41
C ASN A 28 7.06 16.62 8.34
N LYS A 29 6.44 16.84 9.51
CA LYS A 29 5.02 17.18 9.65
C LYS A 29 4.66 18.58 9.14
N GLN A 30 5.64 19.38 8.70
CA GLN A 30 5.41 20.73 8.17
C GLN A 30 5.36 20.77 6.64
N SER A 31 5.85 19.74 5.95
CA SER A 31 5.84 19.69 4.49
C SER A 31 4.49 19.23 3.96
N SER A 32 4.01 19.86 2.89
CA SER A 32 2.90 19.32 2.10
C SER A 32 3.33 18.03 1.40
N LEU A 33 2.36 17.26 0.87
CA LEU A 33 2.68 16.07 0.08
C LEU A 33 3.56 16.42 -1.14
N ASP A 34 3.24 17.51 -1.83
CA ASP A 34 3.98 17.97 -3.00
C ASP A 34 5.41 18.39 -2.64
N ASP A 35 5.59 19.10 -1.52
CA ASP A 35 6.91 19.51 -1.05
C ASP A 35 7.76 18.29 -0.65
N MET A 36 7.15 17.33 0.05
CA MET A 36 7.82 16.08 0.43
C MET A 36 8.22 15.26 -0.80
N MET A 37 7.36 15.16 -1.82
CA MET A 37 7.70 14.47 -3.08
C MET A 37 8.87 15.15 -3.78
N LYS A 38 8.89 16.49 -3.81
CA LYS A 38 9.99 17.25 -4.36
C LYS A 38 11.30 17.04 -3.58
N GLU A 39 11.26 17.03 -2.25
CA GLU A 39 12.43 16.74 -1.41
C GLU A 39 12.99 15.32 -1.65
N ILE A 40 12.12 14.32 -1.81
CA ILE A 40 12.51 12.94 -2.17
C ILE A 40 13.17 12.89 -3.55
N ASP A 41 12.61 13.60 -4.54
CA ASP A 41 13.19 13.67 -5.88
C ASP A 41 14.56 14.34 -5.87
N GLU A 42 14.70 15.47 -5.17
CA GLU A 42 15.99 16.14 -5.02
C GLU A 42 17.02 15.27 -4.29
N TRP A 43 16.60 14.54 -3.26
CA TRP A 43 17.44 13.56 -2.58
C TRP A 43 17.90 12.47 -3.54
N TYR A 44 16.97 11.88 -4.31
CA TYR A 44 17.25 10.82 -5.28
C TYR A 44 18.27 11.25 -6.34
N GLN A 45 18.14 12.47 -6.88
CA GLN A 45 19.06 12.99 -7.91
C GLN A 45 20.50 13.17 -7.40
N LYS A 46 20.68 13.37 -6.09
CA LYS A 46 22.00 13.52 -5.45
C LYS A 46 22.68 12.18 -5.14
N GLN A 47 21.96 11.06 -5.25
CA GLN A 47 22.47 9.75 -4.88
C GLN A 47 23.41 9.16 -5.94
N PRO A 48 24.38 8.30 -5.54
CA PRO A 48 25.22 7.57 -6.47
C PRO A 48 24.40 6.61 -7.38
N PRO A 49 24.91 6.26 -8.58
CA PRO A 49 24.18 5.45 -9.56
C PRO A 49 23.64 4.12 -9.03
N GLN A 50 24.36 3.47 -8.11
CA GLN A 50 23.89 2.24 -7.45
C GLN A 50 22.59 2.44 -6.65
N ILE A 51 22.46 3.54 -5.90
CA ILE A 51 21.26 3.83 -5.12
C ILE A 51 20.12 4.22 -6.04
N GLN A 52 20.39 5.02 -7.08
CA GLN A 52 19.39 5.35 -8.10
C GLN A 52 18.84 4.10 -8.79
N THR A 53 19.73 3.16 -9.15
CA THR A 53 19.35 1.87 -9.75
C THR A 53 18.52 1.03 -8.79
N ALA A 54 18.92 0.95 -7.52
CA ALA A 54 18.19 0.22 -6.50
C ALA A 54 16.79 0.79 -6.24
N ALA A 55 16.65 2.12 -6.22
CA ALA A 55 15.39 2.83 -6.09
C ALA A 55 14.48 2.61 -7.32
N LYS A 56 15.04 2.67 -8.54
CA LYS A 56 14.30 2.36 -9.77
C LYS A 56 13.76 0.93 -9.78
N LEU A 57 14.60 -0.04 -9.41
CA LEU A 57 14.18 -1.44 -9.30
C LEU A 57 13.10 -1.63 -8.24
N TYR A 58 13.21 -0.92 -7.10
CA TYR A 58 12.19 -0.95 -6.06
C TYR A 58 10.86 -0.36 -6.55
N SER A 59 10.89 0.78 -7.22
CA SER A 59 9.70 1.41 -7.82
C SER A 59 9.03 0.47 -8.83
N GLN A 60 9.80 -0.19 -9.69
CA GLN A 60 9.27 -1.17 -10.65
C GLN A 60 8.59 -2.35 -9.96
N ASN A 61 9.21 -2.91 -8.91
CA ASN A 61 8.62 -4.01 -8.14
C ASN A 61 7.34 -3.57 -7.43
N LEU A 62 7.34 -2.39 -6.82
CA LEU A 62 6.16 -1.85 -6.15
C LEU A 62 5.01 -1.63 -7.14
N SER A 63 5.29 -1.08 -8.32
CA SER A 63 4.27 -0.96 -9.38
C SER A 63 3.75 -2.32 -9.83
N GLN A 64 4.60 -3.34 -9.94
CA GLN A 64 4.16 -4.70 -10.25
C GLN A 64 3.28 -5.28 -9.13
N ALA A 65 3.68 -5.12 -7.87
CA ALA A 65 2.91 -5.55 -6.71
C ALA A 65 1.52 -4.88 -6.67
N ILE A 66 1.46 -3.57 -6.92
CA ILE A 66 0.18 -2.84 -7.02
C ILE A 66 -0.69 -3.41 -8.15
N ASN A 67 -0.12 -3.69 -9.31
CA ASN A 67 -0.86 -4.30 -10.41
C ASN A 67 -1.36 -5.72 -10.07
N GLU A 68 -0.55 -6.53 -9.39
CA GLU A 68 -0.93 -7.87 -8.90
C GLU A 68 -2.09 -7.77 -7.88
N MET A 69 -2.02 -6.83 -6.93
CA MET A 69 -3.08 -6.57 -5.94
C MET A 69 -4.37 -6.09 -6.59
N ASN A 70 -4.29 -5.13 -7.53
CA ASN A 70 -5.45 -4.62 -8.23
C ASN A 70 -6.13 -5.70 -9.09
N ALA A 71 -5.35 -6.51 -9.81
CA ALA A 71 -5.90 -7.60 -10.61
C ALA A 71 -6.58 -8.67 -9.74
N HIS A 72 -5.97 -9.00 -8.60
CA HIS A 72 -6.56 -9.94 -7.64
C HIS A 72 -7.85 -9.40 -7.04
N SER A 73 -7.87 -8.14 -6.59
CA SER A 73 -9.06 -7.51 -6.03
C SER A 73 -10.20 -7.45 -7.06
N GLN A 74 -9.91 -7.08 -8.32
CA GLN A 74 -10.90 -7.12 -9.41
C GLN A 74 -11.46 -8.52 -9.65
N GLN A 75 -10.61 -9.56 -9.62
CA GLN A 75 -11.06 -10.95 -9.79
C GLN A 75 -11.96 -11.40 -8.62
N MET A 76 -11.58 -11.05 -7.39
CA MET A 76 -12.34 -11.34 -6.19
C MET A 76 -13.69 -10.63 -6.24
N GLN A 77 -13.70 -9.33 -6.53
CA GLN A 77 -14.92 -8.54 -6.68
C GLN A 77 -15.82 -9.11 -7.78
N ALA A 78 -15.28 -9.59 -8.91
CA ALA A 78 -16.08 -10.19 -9.97
C ALA A 78 -16.88 -11.42 -9.50
N ASN A 79 -16.38 -12.18 -8.53
CA ASN A 79 -17.04 -13.36 -7.99
C ASN A 79 -18.06 -13.05 -6.88
N LEU A 80 -18.10 -11.81 -6.38
CA LEU A 80 -19.04 -11.41 -5.34
C LEU A 80 -20.49 -11.39 -5.84
N SER A 81 -21.40 -11.64 -4.91
CA SER A 81 -22.84 -11.45 -5.11
C SER A 81 -23.16 -9.98 -5.45
N PRO A 82 -24.27 -9.72 -6.17
CA PRO A 82 -24.68 -8.35 -6.49
C PRO A 82 -24.83 -7.46 -5.25
N ALA A 83 -25.27 -8.02 -4.12
CA ALA A 83 -25.41 -7.29 -2.87
C ALA A 83 -24.06 -6.92 -2.25
N ALA A 84 -23.08 -7.83 -2.25
CA ALA A 84 -21.72 -7.55 -1.80
C ALA A 84 -21.03 -6.52 -2.69
N LYS A 85 -21.18 -6.62 -4.03
CA LYS A 85 -20.66 -5.62 -4.98
C LYS A 85 -21.23 -4.22 -4.74
N ALA A 86 -22.54 -4.13 -4.53
CA ALA A 86 -23.19 -2.85 -4.27
C ALA A 86 -22.71 -2.22 -2.95
N PHE A 87 -22.44 -3.04 -1.94
CA PHE A 87 -21.87 -2.59 -0.67
C PHE A 87 -20.47 -2.00 -0.86
N LEU A 88 -19.56 -2.72 -1.53
CA LEU A 88 -18.19 -2.25 -1.80
C LEU A 88 -18.14 -1.00 -2.70
N GLN A 89 -18.97 -0.94 -3.73
CA GLN A 89 -19.02 0.23 -4.62
C GLN A 89 -19.42 1.50 -3.84
N GLN A 90 -20.35 1.38 -2.90
CA GLN A 90 -20.78 2.50 -2.08
C GLN A 90 -19.64 2.97 -1.15
N GLU A 91 -18.80 2.07 -0.64
CA GLU A 91 -17.60 2.46 0.10
C GLU A 91 -16.58 3.21 -0.76
N ASP A 92 -16.39 2.80 -2.01
CA ASP A 92 -15.46 3.47 -2.92
C ASP A 92 -15.97 4.87 -3.30
N ASP A 93 -17.26 5.02 -3.57
CA ASP A 93 -17.90 6.31 -3.86
C ASP A 93 -17.80 7.27 -2.65
N GLU A 94 -17.90 6.75 -1.41
CA GLU A 94 -17.75 7.49 -0.16
C GLU A 94 -16.28 7.90 0.11
N LYS A 95 -15.30 7.09 -0.31
CA LYS A 95 -13.86 7.45 -0.22
C LYS A 95 -13.48 8.57 -1.19
N ASP A 96 -14.07 8.58 -2.38
CA ASP A 96 -13.77 9.58 -3.42
C ASP A 96 -14.41 10.96 -3.14
N SER A 97 -15.42 11.03 -2.25
CA SER A 97 -16.17 12.26 -1.99
C SER A 97 -15.49 13.24 -1.03
N ASN A 98 -14.29 12.93 -0.50
CA ASN A 98 -13.50 13.81 0.38
C ASN A 98 -14.24 14.22 1.69
N GLU A 99 -15.35 13.55 1.99
CA GLU A 99 -16.04 13.62 3.27
C GLU A 99 -15.27 12.73 4.26
N THR A 100 -15.26 13.12 5.53
CA THR A 100 -14.50 12.52 6.64
C THR A 100 -14.39 10.99 6.55
N PRO A 101 -13.21 10.38 6.78
CA PRO A 101 -13.03 8.93 6.66
C PRO A 101 -14.11 8.18 7.44
N VAL A 102 -14.87 7.32 6.76
CA VAL A 102 -16.00 6.54 7.30
C VAL A 102 -15.56 5.51 8.36
N GLU A 103 -14.27 5.51 8.74
CA GLU A 103 -13.71 4.64 9.78
C GLU A 103 -14.22 4.97 11.20
N ASP A 104 -14.96 6.07 11.41
CA ASP A 104 -15.69 6.34 12.67
C ASP A 104 -17.11 5.70 12.69
N SER A 105 -17.13 4.39 12.45
CA SER A 105 -17.66 3.29 13.29
C SER A 105 -19.14 3.08 13.70
N ASP A 106 -20.14 3.86 13.28
CA ASP A 106 -21.56 3.44 13.53
C ASP A 106 -22.35 3.14 12.24
N GLU A 107 -22.18 3.94 11.19
CA GLU A 107 -22.99 3.81 9.97
C GLU A 107 -22.56 2.61 9.11
N TYR A 108 -21.24 2.36 9.03
CA TYR A 108 -20.70 1.16 8.37
C TYR A 108 -21.22 -0.11 9.04
N ASP A 109 -21.10 -0.19 10.37
CA ASP A 109 -21.52 -1.36 11.14
C ASP A 109 -23.03 -1.60 11.01
N GLN A 110 -23.85 -0.53 11.00
CA GLN A 110 -25.29 -0.64 10.78
C GLN A 110 -25.61 -1.15 9.37
N ARG A 111 -24.97 -0.59 8.33
CA ARG A 111 -25.15 -1.03 6.94
C ARG A 111 -24.72 -2.48 6.76
N PHE A 112 -23.58 -2.87 7.34
CA PHE A 112 -23.07 -4.23 7.30
C PHE A 112 -23.99 -5.21 8.03
N GLN A 113 -24.47 -4.86 9.23
CA GLN A 113 -25.41 -5.70 9.99
C GLN A 113 -26.78 -5.83 9.32
N ALA A 114 -27.20 -4.84 8.52
CA ALA A 114 -28.43 -4.90 7.74
C ALA A 114 -28.35 -5.86 6.53
N LEU A 115 -27.14 -6.30 6.13
CA LEU A 115 -26.98 -7.26 5.04
C LEU A 115 -27.43 -8.67 5.46
N PRO A 116 -27.87 -9.50 4.50
CA PRO A 116 -28.12 -10.92 4.75
C PRO A 116 -26.87 -11.64 5.30
N PRO A 117 -27.01 -12.61 6.22
CA PRO A 117 -25.85 -13.29 6.83
C PRO A 117 -24.87 -13.93 5.85
N ASN A 118 -25.37 -14.43 4.72
CA ASN A 118 -24.54 -14.99 3.65
C ASN A 118 -23.70 -13.92 2.94
N VAL A 119 -24.23 -12.71 2.76
CA VAL A 119 -23.51 -11.58 2.17
C VAL A 119 -22.45 -11.05 3.16
N GLN A 120 -22.78 -11.00 4.45
CA GLN A 120 -21.81 -10.65 5.49
C GLN A 120 -20.62 -11.63 5.55
N GLN A 121 -20.90 -12.94 5.43
CA GLN A 121 -19.85 -13.95 5.40
C GLN A 121 -18.97 -13.83 4.16
N GLU A 122 -19.59 -13.58 3.01
CA GLU A 122 -18.90 -13.36 1.74
C GLU A 122 -17.96 -12.15 1.81
N LEU A 123 -18.41 -11.01 2.34
CA LEU A 123 -17.59 -9.81 2.54
C LEU A 123 -16.45 -10.04 3.54
N LYS A 124 -16.70 -10.72 4.67
CA LYS A 124 -15.63 -11.09 5.62
C LYS A 124 -14.57 -11.98 5.01
N GLN A 125 -14.99 -12.90 4.13
CA GLN A 125 -14.07 -13.78 3.41
C GLN A 125 -13.27 -12.99 2.38
N TYR A 126 -13.91 -12.07 1.65
CA TYR A 126 -13.24 -11.13 0.75
C TYR A 126 -12.14 -10.33 1.48
N ASP A 127 -12.47 -9.67 2.59
CA ASP A 127 -11.51 -8.89 3.38
C ASP A 127 -10.33 -9.74 3.87
N THR A 128 -10.63 -10.95 4.34
CA THR A 128 -9.61 -11.87 4.85
C THR A 128 -8.65 -12.32 3.75
N GLU A 129 -9.19 -12.70 2.59
CA GLU A 129 -8.39 -13.16 1.44
C GLU A 129 -7.60 -12.01 0.81
N GLU A 130 -8.19 -10.82 0.68
CA GLU A 130 -7.50 -9.63 0.19
C GLU A 130 -6.35 -9.24 1.12
N LEU A 131 -6.57 -9.20 2.43
CA LEU A 131 -5.52 -8.91 3.40
C LEU A 131 -4.37 -9.93 3.33
N GLN A 132 -4.69 -11.22 3.20
CA GLN A 132 -3.68 -12.26 3.05
C GLN A 132 -2.89 -12.10 1.75
N PHE A 133 -3.57 -11.80 0.64
CA PHE A 133 -2.92 -11.58 -0.66
C PHE A 133 -2.00 -10.36 -0.64
N VAL A 134 -2.47 -9.24 -0.08
CA VAL A 134 -1.66 -8.03 0.12
C VAL A 134 -0.42 -8.34 0.95
N GLN A 135 -0.57 -9.02 2.08
CA GLN A 135 0.56 -9.41 2.92
C GLN A 135 1.55 -10.34 2.18
N GLN A 136 1.07 -11.33 1.43
CA GLN A 136 1.92 -12.24 0.65
C GLN A 136 2.68 -11.50 -0.46
N THR A 137 2.00 -10.59 -1.16
CA THR A 137 2.57 -9.82 -2.27
C THR A 137 3.65 -8.86 -1.77
N LEU A 138 3.37 -8.13 -0.69
CA LEU A 138 4.35 -7.27 -0.03
C LEU A 138 5.53 -8.10 0.52
N ASN A 139 5.28 -9.28 1.11
CA ASN A 139 6.34 -10.15 1.64
C ASN A 139 7.22 -10.78 0.53
N LYS A 140 6.67 -11.04 -0.66
CA LYS A 140 7.42 -11.52 -1.83
C LYS A 140 8.46 -10.49 -2.28
N ASP A 141 8.13 -9.21 -2.22
CA ASP A 141 9.07 -8.11 -2.46
C ASP A 141 10.14 -7.98 -1.37
N LEU A 142 9.83 -8.37 -0.13
CA LEU A 142 10.81 -8.45 0.97
C LEU A 142 11.75 -9.66 0.84
N SER A 143 11.23 -10.80 0.36
CA SER A 143 11.96 -12.09 0.32
C SER A 143 12.87 -12.26 -0.91
N ASN A 144 12.51 -11.69 -2.06
CA ASN A 144 13.27 -11.81 -3.31
C ASN A 144 14.69 -11.18 -3.26
N ARG A 145 15.09 -10.54 -2.15
CA ARG A 145 16.41 -9.93 -1.98
C ARG A 145 17.35 -10.62 -0.98
N SER A 146 16.97 -11.71 -0.31
CA SER A 146 17.96 -12.46 0.51
C SER A 146 19.04 -13.16 -0.32
N LYS A 147 18.92 -13.21 -1.65
CA LYS A 147 19.82 -14.01 -2.52
C LYS A 147 20.57 -13.25 -3.61
N ARG A 148 20.33 -11.95 -3.82
CA ARG A 148 20.98 -11.22 -4.93
C ARG A 148 21.35 -9.80 -4.53
N TYR A 149 22.64 -9.61 -4.26
CA TYR A 149 23.34 -8.34 -4.00
C TYR A 149 22.92 -7.73 -2.65
N ILE A 150 23.79 -7.64 -1.64
CA ILE A 150 25.02 -6.85 -1.64
C ILE A 150 26.06 -7.56 -0.77
N HIS A 151 27.20 -7.94 -1.37
CA HIS A 151 28.45 -8.00 -0.60
C HIS A 151 28.95 -6.56 -0.49
N PHE A 152 28.93 -6.03 0.72
CA PHE A 152 29.80 -4.92 1.12
C PHE A 152 31.15 -5.51 1.53
#